data_AF-A0A7S3J7P0-F1
#
_entry.id   AF-A0A7S3J7P0-F1
#
_cell.length_a   1.000
_cell.length_b   1.000
_cell.length_c   1.000
_cell.angle_alpha   90.00
_cell.angle_beta   90.00
_cell.angle_gamma   90.00
#
_symmetry.space_group_name_H-M   'P 1'
#
loop_
_entity.id
_entity.type
_entity.pdbx_description
1 polymer ?
#
loop_
_entity_poly.entity_id
_entity_poly.type
_entity_poly.pdbx_seq_one_letter_code
_entity_poly.pdbx_strand_id
1 'polypeptide(L)'
;EMEQSSINATRNIFEKFSEIRESLHIDDGNTKNRVEEWRKKMQEFTDQIIKQVAQLDLLEINDPKVTEDDSKSKRNHYFDHIVDTISKEVSQIMKTIKYLMHLPMKYFKNRGDDIEISWNMVQNTLENECTQALKAAEDENVNPLEIISKLMNMKDGLIKQVTNALLYRKILLWKDLNIQSEDFVDSKVVEINNQMEELEKNMGYIPTKAILEDLKLDTPGVYTVSSEGDKRFSESIENLHALTLSFFEMENLIKKNFKLSTDKREKFTENNPILETLREQLEELHNQKDRILDDMRRNESLIIGGGKKELLELNLANDTVNRVLKNTQAALTKCRHDLRIMSEAKKSLEDWLKPKLNETKRYQKELAAEVNKIRQDAELLPSMFRAEAQFRNKCKKDKEEAEIKMKDAVDKFEKLALEKKDLQHELERKERLALQAIAARSSMKDSLTDATKSLK
;
A
#
# COMPACT_ATOMS: atom_id res chain seq x y z
N GLU A 1 -1.74 3.79 2.64
CA GLU A 1 -1.79 2.88 1.47
C GLU A 1 -1.05 3.39 0.23
N MET A 2 -1.17 4.66 -0.18
CA MET A 2 -0.37 5.20 -1.32
C MET A 2 1.14 5.25 -1.06
N GLU A 3 1.60 5.57 0.16
CA GLU A 3 3.04 5.47 0.52
C GLU A 3 3.53 4.02 0.49
N GLN A 4 2.78 3.07 1.07
CA GLN A 4 3.12 1.64 0.96
C GLN A 4 3.14 1.18 -0.49
N SER A 5 2.18 1.60 -1.32
CA SER A 5 2.10 1.24 -2.75
C SER A 5 3.27 1.83 -3.55
N SER A 6 3.63 3.09 -3.29
CA SER A 6 4.76 3.78 -3.91
C SER A 6 6.09 3.15 -3.49
N ILE A 7 6.28 2.89 -2.18
CA ILE A 7 7.46 2.21 -1.62
C ILE A 7 7.59 0.78 -2.14
N ASN A 8 6.48 0.04 -2.24
CA ASN A 8 6.46 -1.32 -2.76
C ASN A 8 6.73 -1.35 -4.28
N ALA A 9 6.27 -0.35 -5.03
CA ALA A 9 6.59 -0.20 -6.45
C ALA A 9 8.09 0.10 -6.65
N THR A 10 8.68 0.97 -5.84
CA THR A 10 10.12 1.27 -5.87
C THR A 10 10.96 0.06 -5.48
N ARG A 11 10.55 -0.70 -4.45
CA ARG A 11 11.22 -1.97 -4.07
C ARG A 11 11.19 -3.00 -5.19
N ASN A 12 10.02 -3.21 -5.82
CA ASN A 12 9.88 -4.14 -6.94
C ASN A 12 10.78 -3.76 -8.13
N ILE A 13 10.93 -2.47 -8.42
CA ILE A 13 11.81 -2.00 -9.48
C ILE A 13 13.28 -2.16 -9.10
N PHE A 14 13.63 -1.94 -7.83
CA PHE A 14 14.98 -2.15 -7.34
C PHE A 14 15.38 -3.64 -7.36
N GLU A 15 14.48 -4.55 -7.00
CA GLU A 15 14.70 -6.00 -7.12
C GLU A 15 14.94 -6.41 -8.58
N LYS A 16 14.07 -5.96 -9.49
CA LYS A 16 14.23 -6.18 -10.94
C LYS A 16 15.49 -5.52 -11.51
N PHE A 17 15.97 -4.45 -10.89
CA PHE A 17 17.22 -3.79 -11.25
C PHE A 17 18.44 -4.60 -10.81
N SER A 18 18.38 -5.17 -9.61
CA SER A 18 19.42 -6.05 -9.07
C SER A 18 19.55 -7.33 -9.91
N GLU A 19 18.44 -7.94 -10.30
CA GLU A 19 18.41 -9.12 -11.17
C GLU A 19 19.05 -8.86 -12.55
N ILE A 20 18.85 -7.67 -13.12
CA ILE A 20 19.48 -7.31 -14.40
C ILE A 20 20.96 -6.98 -14.24
N ARG A 21 21.34 -6.36 -13.13
CA ARG A 21 22.75 -6.13 -12.84
C ARG A 21 23.51 -7.45 -12.71
N GLU A 22 22.90 -8.45 -12.09
CA GLU A 22 23.45 -9.80 -12.02
C GLU A 22 23.51 -10.47 -13.42
N SER A 23 22.49 -10.28 -14.25
CA SER A 23 22.49 -10.84 -15.62
C SER A 23 23.44 -10.13 -16.59
N LEU A 24 23.87 -8.89 -16.32
CA LEU A 24 24.89 -8.19 -17.12
C LEU A 24 26.29 -8.81 -17.02
N HIS A 25 26.54 -9.68 -16.03
CA HIS A 25 27.83 -10.39 -15.88
C HIS A 25 27.98 -11.65 -16.75
N ILE A 26 26.93 -12.06 -17.48
CA ILE A 26 26.94 -13.28 -18.30
C ILE A 26 27.47 -12.94 -19.70
N ASP A 27 28.55 -13.59 -20.13
CA ASP A 27 29.22 -13.31 -21.41
C ASP A 27 28.62 -14.16 -22.55
N ASP A 28 27.56 -13.67 -23.23
CA ASP A 28 26.83 -14.41 -24.28
C ASP A 28 26.72 -13.66 -25.63
N GLY A 29 27.40 -12.51 -25.77
CA GLY A 29 27.35 -11.69 -26.98
C GLY A 29 26.05 -10.87 -27.16
N ASN A 30 25.13 -10.90 -26.19
CA ASN A 30 23.86 -10.17 -26.23
C ASN A 30 23.88 -8.87 -25.39
N THR A 31 25.08 -8.39 -25.06
CA THR A 31 25.35 -7.25 -24.16
C THR A 31 24.61 -5.98 -24.57
N LYS A 32 24.44 -5.74 -25.88
CA LYS A 32 23.72 -4.56 -26.40
C LYS A 32 22.25 -4.54 -25.97
N ASN A 33 21.54 -5.66 -26.11
CA ASN A 33 20.12 -5.75 -25.76
C ASN A 33 19.91 -5.61 -24.25
N ARG A 34 20.83 -6.18 -23.43
CA ARG A 34 20.80 -6.04 -21.98
C ARG A 34 21.07 -4.61 -21.51
N VAL A 35 21.99 -3.90 -22.16
CA VAL A 35 22.26 -2.47 -21.87
C VAL A 35 21.05 -1.60 -22.26
N GLU A 36 20.35 -1.91 -23.35
CA GLU A 36 19.10 -1.21 -23.72
C GLU A 36 17.97 -1.48 -22.73
N GLU A 37 17.81 -2.72 -22.25
CA GLU A 37 16.81 -3.08 -21.24
C GLU A 37 17.12 -2.45 -19.88
N TRP A 38 18.39 -2.48 -19.47
CA TRP A 38 18.88 -1.79 -18.28
C TRP A 38 18.61 -0.28 -18.34
N ARG A 39 18.88 0.35 -19.49
CA ARG A 39 18.59 1.78 -19.71
C ARG A 39 17.11 2.10 -19.58
N LYS A 40 16.23 1.26 -20.14
CA LYS A 40 14.77 1.45 -20.05
C LYS A 40 14.30 1.40 -18.60
N LYS A 41 14.79 0.43 -17.81
CA LYS A 41 14.45 0.33 -16.38
C LYS A 41 15.07 1.44 -15.53
N MET A 42 16.27 1.93 -15.87
CA MET A 42 16.82 3.15 -15.24
C MET A 42 15.93 4.36 -15.49
N GLN A 43 15.40 4.51 -16.71
CA GLN A 43 14.48 5.60 -17.03
C GLN A 43 13.19 5.49 -16.21
N GLU A 44 12.59 4.30 -16.14
CA GLU A 44 11.39 4.04 -15.33
C GLU A 44 11.63 4.32 -13.83
N PHE A 45 12.79 3.93 -13.29
CA PHE A 45 13.17 4.21 -11.91
C PHE A 45 13.38 5.72 -11.66
N THR A 46 14.04 6.41 -12.59
CA THR A 46 14.23 7.87 -12.51
C THR A 46 12.89 8.60 -12.50
N ASP A 47 11.98 8.22 -13.40
CA ASP A 47 10.65 8.85 -13.50
C ASP A 47 9.83 8.64 -12.22
N GLN A 48 9.98 7.50 -11.54
CA GLN A 48 9.33 7.25 -10.25
C GLN A 48 9.93 8.07 -9.11
N ILE A 49 11.26 8.20 -9.04
CA ILE A 49 11.90 9.05 -8.03
C ILE A 49 11.50 10.51 -8.24
N ILE A 50 11.46 10.99 -9.48
CA ILE A 50 10.99 12.35 -9.80
C ILE A 50 9.54 12.55 -9.35
N LYS A 51 8.67 11.56 -9.56
CA LYS A 51 7.28 11.60 -9.06
C LYS A 51 7.22 11.63 -7.53
N GLN A 52 8.06 10.88 -6.83
CA GLN A 52 8.14 10.91 -5.37
C GLN A 52 8.65 12.24 -4.82
N VAL A 53 9.68 12.83 -5.44
CA VAL A 53 10.18 14.17 -5.10
C VAL A 53 9.08 15.21 -5.33
N ALA A 54 8.34 15.14 -6.44
CA ALA A 54 7.21 16.01 -6.69
C ALA A 54 6.08 15.83 -5.65
N GLN A 55 5.81 14.59 -5.21
CA GLN A 55 4.85 14.31 -4.13
C GLN A 55 5.33 14.87 -2.77
N LEU A 56 6.62 14.80 -2.46
CA LEU A 56 7.18 15.43 -1.26
C LEU A 56 7.19 16.95 -1.34
N ASP A 57 7.44 17.53 -2.52
CA ASP A 57 7.33 18.97 -2.76
C ASP A 57 5.87 19.45 -2.59
N LEU A 58 4.87 18.63 -2.93
CA LEU A 58 3.46 18.92 -2.69
C LEU A 58 3.08 18.97 -1.20
N LEU A 59 3.77 18.20 -0.34
CA LEU A 59 3.59 18.25 1.12
C LEU A 59 4.16 19.52 1.76
N GLU A 60 5.01 20.26 1.04
CA GLU A 60 5.62 21.52 1.50
C GLU A 60 4.75 22.76 1.24
N ILE A 61 3.61 22.65 0.53
CA ILE A 61 2.77 23.81 0.18
C ILE A 61 2.01 24.37 1.40
N ASN A 62 2.78 25.04 2.25
CA ASN A 62 2.44 26.16 3.11
C ASN A 62 3.24 27.41 2.67
N ASP A 63 3.75 27.44 1.43
CA ASP A 63 4.45 28.61 0.88
C ASP A 63 3.39 29.57 0.26
N PRO A 64 3.19 30.78 0.81
CA PRO A 64 2.09 31.70 0.45
C PRO A 64 2.23 32.36 -0.94
N LYS A 65 2.97 31.74 -1.87
CA LYS A 65 3.24 32.28 -3.21
C LYS A 65 2.77 31.41 -4.37
N VAL A 66 2.16 30.25 -4.12
CA VAL A 66 1.46 29.50 -5.17
C VAL A 66 0.04 30.05 -5.26
N THR A 67 -0.30 30.64 -6.40
CA THR A 67 -1.62 31.19 -6.75
C THR A 67 -2.76 30.29 -6.27
N GLU A 68 -3.70 30.89 -5.53
CA GLU A 68 -4.72 30.24 -4.69
C GLU A 68 -5.64 29.24 -5.43
N ASP A 69 -5.84 29.38 -6.74
CA ASP A 69 -6.79 28.55 -7.49
C ASP A 69 -6.33 27.09 -7.69
N ASP A 70 -5.03 26.88 -7.91
CA ASP A 70 -4.53 25.56 -8.35
C ASP A 70 -4.18 24.61 -7.19
N SER A 71 -4.01 25.16 -5.99
CA SER A 71 -3.68 24.43 -4.75
C SER A 71 -4.89 24.16 -3.85
N LYS A 72 -5.96 24.97 -3.92
CA LYS A 72 -7.26 24.68 -3.31
C LYS A 72 -7.95 23.53 -4.05
N SER A 73 -7.98 23.56 -5.39
CA SER A 73 -8.59 22.50 -6.20
C SER A 73 -7.96 21.11 -5.96
N LYS A 74 -6.64 21.04 -5.79
CA LYS A 74 -5.92 19.76 -5.61
C LYS A 74 -5.96 19.21 -4.18
N ARG A 75 -5.99 20.08 -3.15
CA ARG A 75 -6.22 19.65 -1.75
C ARG A 75 -7.64 19.15 -1.53
N ASN A 76 -8.62 19.81 -2.16
CA ASN A 76 -10.00 19.38 -2.14
C ASN A 76 -10.12 17.99 -2.81
N HIS A 77 -9.47 17.75 -3.95
CA HIS A 77 -9.49 16.42 -4.58
C HIS A 77 -8.95 15.28 -3.70
N TYR A 78 -7.90 15.50 -2.90
CA TYR A 78 -7.37 14.47 -2.01
C TYR A 78 -8.28 14.23 -0.80
N PHE A 79 -8.83 15.32 -0.24
CA PHE A 79 -9.82 15.26 0.83
C PHE A 79 -11.09 14.55 0.36
N ASP A 80 -11.63 14.93 -0.80
CA ASP A 80 -12.80 14.32 -1.44
C ASP A 80 -12.59 12.83 -1.66
N HIS A 81 -11.40 12.44 -2.14
CA HIS A 81 -11.07 11.02 -2.32
C HIS A 81 -11.05 10.26 -0.99
N ILE A 82 -10.46 10.83 0.07
CA ILE A 82 -10.44 10.20 1.40
C ILE A 82 -11.85 10.05 1.95
N VAL A 83 -12.67 11.10 1.88
CA VAL A 83 -14.03 11.06 2.41
C VAL A 83 -14.91 10.13 1.59
N ASP A 84 -14.80 10.09 0.27
CA ASP A 84 -15.49 9.12 -0.59
C ASP A 84 -15.07 7.67 -0.25
N THR A 85 -13.79 7.45 0.00
CA THR A 85 -13.29 6.12 0.41
C THR A 85 -13.86 5.71 1.76
N ILE A 86 -13.78 6.57 2.78
CA ILE A 86 -14.32 6.28 4.12
C ILE A 86 -15.84 6.10 4.06
N SER A 87 -16.55 6.91 3.27
CA SER A 87 -18.00 6.79 3.07
C SER A 87 -18.36 5.43 2.48
N LYS A 88 -17.65 4.97 1.44
CA LYS A 88 -17.85 3.63 0.86
C LYS A 88 -17.60 2.51 1.87
N GLU A 89 -16.56 2.64 2.69
CA GLU A 89 -16.26 1.67 3.75
C GLU A 89 -17.35 1.65 4.82
N VAL A 90 -17.83 2.83 5.26
CA VAL A 90 -18.95 2.96 6.20
C VAL A 90 -20.21 2.29 5.64
N SER A 91 -20.56 2.52 4.37
CA SER A 91 -21.71 1.84 3.74
C SER A 91 -21.52 0.32 3.67
N GLN A 92 -20.29 -0.18 3.45
CA GLN A 92 -20.00 -1.63 3.48
C GLN A 92 -20.12 -2.22 4.89
N ILE A 93 -19.62 -1.52 5.91
CA ILE A 93 -19.74 -1.94 7.30
C ILE A 93 -21.21 -1.95 7.72
N MET A 94 -22.00 -0.96 7.30
CA MET A 94 -23.44 -0.90 7.57
C MET A 94 -24.22 -2.06 6.96
N LYS A 95 -23.86 -2.51 5.75
CA LYS A 95 -24.44 -3.73 5.17
C LYS A 95 -24.19 -4.94 6.07
N THR A 96 -23.00 -5.04 6.66
CA THR A 96 -22.65 -6.11 7.59
C THR A 96 -23.46 -6.01 8.89
N ILE A 97 -23.60 -4.80 9.44
CA ILE A 97 -24.39 -4.52 10.64
C ILE A 97 -25.87 -4.91 10.46
N LYS A 98 -26.47 -4.64 9.29
CA LYS A 98 -27.85 -5.04 8.97
C LYS A 98 -28.10 -6.53 9.17
N TYR A 99 -27.10 -7.38 8.89
CA TYR A 99 -27.20 -8.82 9.11
C TYR A 99 -26.96 -9.23 10.55
N LEU A 100 -26.13 -8.48 11.29
CA LEU A 100 -25.64 -8.86 12.61
C LEU A 100 -26.50 -8.34 13.77
N MET A 101 -27.21 -7.23 13.61
CA MET A 101 -27.83 -6.46 14.70
C MET A 101 -29.34 -6.21 14.49
N HIS A 102 -30.05 -5.83 15.55
CA HIS A 102 -31.42 -5.30 15.51
C HIS A 102 -31.42 -3.77 15.61
N LEU A 103 -32.39 -3.14 14.93
CA LEU A 103 -32.65 -1.72 15.08
C LEU A 103 -33.36 -1.44 16.41
N PRO A 104 -32.98 -0.39 17.15
CA PRO A 104 -33.73 0.05 18.32
C PRO A 104 -35.18 0.42 17.96
N MET A 105 -36.12 0.14 18.88
CA MET A 105 -37.56 0.37 18.68
C MET A 105 -37.93 1.81 18.28
N LYS A 106 -37.09 2.81 18.60
CA LYS A 106 -37.28 4.22 18.24
C LYS A 106 -37.28 4.51 16.73
N TYR A 107 -36.78 3.58 15.89
CA TYR A 107 -36.72 3.74 14.44
C TYR A 107 -37.96 3.25 13.70
N PHE A 108 -38.92 2.64 14.40
CA PHE A 108 -40.22 2.25 13.84
C PHE A 108 -41.24 3.35 14.16
N LYS A 109 -41.39 4.32 13.24
CA LYS A 109 -42.28 5.48 13.46
C LYS A 109 -43.74 5.16 13.13
N ASN A 110 -44.02 4.29 12.16
CA ASN A 110 -45.36 3.88 11.78
C ASN A 110 -45.56 2.35 11.78
N ARG A 111 -46.81 1.92 11.97
CA ARG A 111 -47.20 0.49 11.91
C ARG A 111 -46.88 -0.07 10.52
N GLY A 112 -46.11 -1.15 10.48
CA GLY A 112 -45.80 -1.86 9.23
C GLY A 112 -44.71 -1.21 8.38
N ASP A 113 -43.93 -0.26 8.93
CA ASP A 113 -42.70 0.16 8.28
C ASP A 113 -41.83 -1.08 8.03
N ASP A 114 -41.58 -1.35 6.76
CA ASP A 114 -40.73 -2.45 6.35
C ASP A 114 -39.38 -2.29 7.06
N ILE A 115 -38.88 -3.36 7.68
CA ILE A 115 -37.60 -3.35 8.40
C ILE A 115 -36.51 -2.83 7.48
N GLU A 116 -36.62 -3.10 6.18
CA GLU A 116 -35.77 -2.58 5.13
C GLU A 116 -35.81 -1.04 5.00
N ILE A 117 -36.98 -0.42 5.13
CA ILE A 117 -37.15 1.04 5.08
C ILE A 117 -36.48 1.68 6.30
N SER A 118 -36.65 1.13 7.50
CA SER A 118 -36.00 1.65 8.71
C SER A 118 -34.47 1.53 8.66
N TRP A 119 -33.94 0.44 8.10
CA TRP A 119 -32.49 0.30 7.86
C TRP A 119 -31.99 1.30 6.83
N ASN A 120 -32.73 1.51 5.75
CA ASN A 120 -32.39 2.52 4.74
C ASN A 120 -32.41 3.93 5.33
N MET A 121 -33.31 4.25 6.28
CA MET A 121 -33.29 5.54 6.97
C MET A 121 -32.03 5.74 7.81
N VAL A 122 -31.57 4.71 8.54
CA VAL A 122 -30.33 4.78 9.33
C VAL A 122 -29.11 4.91 8.41
N GLN A 123 -29.06 4.12 7.34
CA GLN A 123 -28.00 4.22 6.33
C GLN A 123 -27.97 5.62 5.69
N ASN A 124 -29.12 6.14 5.27
CA ASN A 124 -29.21 7.48 4.69
C ASN A 124 -28.83 8.56 5.71
N THR A 125 -29.09 8.36 7.01
CA THR A 125 -28.68 9.32 8.05
C THR A 125 -27.16 9.36 8.18
N LEU A 126 -26.50 8.21 8.20
CA LEU A 126 -25.03 8.12 8.22
C LEU A 126 -24.39 8.64 6.93
N GLU A 127 -24.96 8.34 5.76
CA GLU A 127 -24.51 8.88 4.48
C GLU A 127 -24.71 10.40 4.40
N ASN A 128 -25.80 10.92 4.98
CA ASN A 128 -26.02 12.35 5.13
C ASN A 128 -25.02 12.99 6.10
N GLU A 129 -24.63 12.32 7.19
CA GLU A 129 -23.57 12.78 8.09
C GLU A 129 -22.20 12.83 7.37
N CYS A 130 -21.86 11.81 6.56
CA CYS A 130 -20.68 11.84 5.68
C CYS A 130 -20.74 12.99 4.65
N THR A 131 -21.92 13.26 4.09
CA THR A 131 -22.11 14.34 3.10
C THR A 131 -22.09 15.72 3.76
N GLN A 132 -22.58 15.84 4.98
CA GLN A 132 -22.46 17.07 5.79
C GLN A 132 -21.00 17.34 6.18
N ALA A 133 -20.22 16.29 6.44
CA ALA A 133 -18.78 16.41 6.64
C ALA A 133 -18.06 16.94 5.38
N LEU A 134 -18.47 16.54 4.17
CA LEU A 134 -17.95 17.12 2.92
C LEU A 134 -18.30 18.62 2.79
N LYS A 135 -19.56 18.99 3.05
CA LYS A 135 -20.01 20.39 2.97
C LYS A 135 -19.33 21.28 4.02
N ALA A 136 -19.12 20.77 5.22
CA ALA A 136 -18.41 21.47 6.28
C ALA A 136 -16.92 21.69 5.96
N ALA A 137 -16.34 20.91 5.03
CA ALA A 137 -14.96 21.09 4.58
C ALA A 137 -14.81 22.18 3.51
N GLU A 138 -15.92 22.62 2.88
CA GLU A 138 -15.93 23.74 1.95
C GLU A 138 -15.86 25.10 2.69
N ASP A 139 -16.17 25.12 3.99
CA ASP A 139 -16.07 26.31 4.83
C ASP A 139 -14.60 26.62 5.20
N GLU A 140 -14.11 27.82 4.86
CA GLU A 140 -12.71 28.24 5.04
C GLU A 140 -12.19 28.22 6.49
N ASN A 141 -13.09 28.09 7.48
CA ASN A 141 -12.77 28.11 8.91
C ASN A 141 -12.71 26.71 9.55
N VAL A 142 -13.01 25.63 8.83
CA VAL A 142 -13.03 24.27 9.40
C VAL A 142 -11.78 23.52 8.97
N ASN A 143 -11.09 22.89 9.94
CA ASN A 143 -9.89 22.10 9.64
C ASN A 143 -10.29 20.76 9.00
N PRO A 144 -9.90 20.49 7.73
CA PRO A 144 -10.25 19.23 7.06
C PRO A 144 -9.76 17.98 7.81
N LEU A 145 -8.64 18.08 8.54
CA LEU A 145 -8.13 16.97 9.34
C LEU A 145 -9.03 16.62 10.54
N GLU A 146 -9.74 17.60 11.09
CA GLU A 146 -10.70 17.36 12.17
C GLU A 146 -11.92 16.60 11.65
N ILE A 147 -12.35 16.92 10.43
CA ILE A 147 -13.46 16.21 9.75
C ILE A 147 -13.06 14.76 9.46
N ILE A 148 -11.85 14.53 8.93
CA ILE A 148 -11.32 13.16 8.71
C ILE A 148 -11.24 12.39 10.04
N SER A 149 -10.78 13.04 11.12
CA SER A 149 -10.74 12.43 12.45
C SER A 149 -12.14 11.99 12.93
N LYS A 150 -13.15 12.85 12.79
CA LYS A 150 -14.55 12.52 13.12
C LYS A 150 -15.09 11.36 12.29
N LEU A 151 -14.81 11.34 10.99
CA LEU A 151 -15.20 10.24 10.09
C LEU A 151 -14.51 8.92 10.46
N MET A 152 -13.23 8.96 10.82
CA MET A 152 -12.48 7.78 11.27
C MET A 152 -12.98 7.25 12.61
N ASN A 153 -13.40 8.11 13.54
CA ASN A 153 -14.04 7.69 14.79
C ASN A 153 -15.40 7.04 14.56
N MET A 154 -16.20 7.57 13.63
CA MET A 154 -17.48 6.95 13.26
C MET A 154 -17.24 5.56 12.64
N LYS A 155 -16.27 5.43 11.74
CA LYS A 155 -15.85 4.13 11.19
C LYS A 155 -15.42 3.16 12.30
N ASP A 156 -14.57 3.60 13.22
CA ASP A 156 -14.09 2.78 14.33
C ASP A 156 -15.22 2.32 15.26
N GLY A 157 -16.17 3.22 15.56
CA GLY A 157 -17.38 2.91 16.32
C GLY A 157 -18.25 1.84 15.64
N LEU A 158 -18.37 1.88 14.31
CA LEU A 158 -19.12 0.85 13.57
C LEU A 158 -18.39 -0.51 13.62
N ILE A 159 -17.06 -0.53 13.48
CA ILE A 159 -16.26 -1.76 13.59
C ILE A 159 -16.36 -2.34 15.01
N LYS A 160 -16.33 -1.47 16.03
CA LYS A 160 -16.56 -1.85 17.43
C LYS A 160 -17.91 -2.54 17.61
N GLN A 161 -18.98 -2.03 17.01
CA GLN A 161 -20.31 -2.64 17.09
C GLN A 161 -20.38 -3.98 16.35
N VAL A 162 -19.74 -4.11 15.18
CA VAL A 162 -19.66 -5.39 14.46
C VAL A 162 -18.95 -6.47 15.28
N THR A 163 -17.79 -6.14 15.83
CA THR A 163 -16.99 -7.09 16.64
C THR A 163 -17.74 -7.48 17.93
N ASN A 164 -18.40 -6.53 18.59
CA ASN A 164 -19.27 -6.82 19.73
C ASN A 164 -20.47 -7.70 19.36
N ALA A 165 -21.12 -7.45 18.22
CA ALA A 165 -22.26 -8.25 17.78
C ALA A 165 -21.87 -9.71 17.46
N LEU A 166 -20.67 -9.92 16.90
CA LEU A 166 -20.12 -11.27 16.68
C LEU A 166 -19.81 -11.97 18.00
N LEU A 167 -19.20 -11.26 18.95
CA LEU A 167 -18.91 -11.80 20.27
C LEU A 167 -20.20 -12.14 21.04
N TYR A 168 -21.21 -11.28 20.94
CA TYR A 168 -22.56 -11.50 21.45
C TYR A 168 -23.17 -12.79 20.89
N ARG A 169 -23.17 -12.99 19.57
CA ARG A 169 -23.70 -14.22 18.96
C ARG A 169 -22.97 -15.47 19.45
N LYS A 170 -21.65 -15.39 19.58
CA LYS A 170 -20.84 -16.51 20.08
C LYS A 170 -21.21 -16.87 21.52
N ILE A 171 -21.32 -15.88 22.40
CA ILE A 171 -21.69 -16.08 23.81
C ILE A 171 -23.12 -16.61 23.93
N LEU A 172 -24.04 -16.10 23.12
CA LEU A 172 -25.43 -16.58 23.08
C LEU A 172 -25.47 -18.07 22.70
N LEU A 173 -24.74 -18.45 21.65
CA LEU A 173 -24.62 -19.85 21.23
C LEU A 173 -24.02 -20.73 22.33
N TRP A 174 -23.06 -20.21 23.10
CA TRP A 174 -22.52 -20.94 24.26
C TRP A 174 -23.54 -21.12 25.39
N LYS A 175 -24.34 -20.08 25.69
CA LYS A 175 -25.45 -20.18 26.64
C LYS A 175 -26.49 -21.20 26.16
N ASP A 176 -26.83 -21.20 24.87
CA ASP A 176 -27.78 -22.14 24.27
C ASP A 176 -27.26 -23.59 24.31
N LEU A 177 -25.96 -23.78 24.09
CA LEU A 177 -25.31 -25.10 24.20
C LEU A 177 -24.96 -25.49 25.64
N ASN A 178 -25.28 -24.64 26.63
CA ASN A 178 -24.95 -24.81 28.04
C ASN A 178 -23.45 -25.10 28.28
N ILE A 179 -22.58 -24.47 27.48
CA ILE A 179 -21.12 -24.58 27.62
C ILE A 179 -20.68 -23.58 28.69
N GLN A 180 -20.23 -24.09 29.83
CA GLN A 180 -19.64 -23.27 30.89
C GLN A 180 -18.17 -23.01 30.58
N SER A 181 -17.75 -21.74 30.57
CA SER A 181 -16.34 -21.37 30.46
C SER A 181 -15.65 -21.59 31.80
N GLU A 182 -14.71 -22.54 31.87
CA GLU A 182 -13.97 -22.88 33.10
C GLU A 182 -12.73 -22.00 33.35
N ASP A 183 -12.34 -21.15 32.38
CA ASP A 183 -11.09 -20.38 32.39
C ASP A 183 -11.29 -18.84 32.45
N PHE A 184 -10.19 -18.11 32.70
CA PHE A 184 -10.12 -16.65 32.81
C PHE A 184 -10.81 -15.94 31.64
N VAL A 185 -11.93 -15.27 31.93
CA VAL A 185 -12.79 -14.63 30.92
C VAL A 185 -12.31 -13.20 30.66
N ASP A 186 -12.07 -12.87 29.39
CA ASP A 186 -11.72 -11.51 28.95
C ASP A 186 -12.79 -10.49 29.43
N SER A 187 -12.37 -9.29 29.84
CA SER A 187 -13.26 -8.26 30.40
C SER A 187 -14.40 -7.89 29.46
N LYS A 188 -14.18 -7.94 28.14
CA LYS A 188 -15.21 -7.68 27.12
C LYS A 188 -16.27 -8.78 27.02
N VAL A 189 -15.90 -10.03 27.29
CA VAL A 189 -16.87 -11.13 27.36
C VAL A 189 -17.75 -11.00 28.60
N VAL A 190 -17.20 -10.52 29.71
CA VAL A 190 -17.98 -10.21 30.93
C VAL A 190 -18.95 -9.05 30.68
N GLU A 191 -18.50 -7.98 30.02
CA GLU A 191 -19.33 -6.83 29.65
C GLU A 191 -20.55 -7.27 28.82
N ILE A 192 -20.35 -8.12 27.82
CA ILE A 192 -21.45 -8.64 26.98
C ILE A 192 -22.37 -9.59 27.75
N ASN A 193 -21.85 -10.43 28.65
CA ASN A 193 -22.69 -11.27 29.50
C ASN A 193 -23.60 -10.44 30.41
N ASN A 194 -23.06 -9.37 31.00
CA ASN A 194 -23.85 -8.44 31.82
C ASN A 194 -24.92 -7.74 30.99
N GLN A 195 -24.59 -7.32 29.76
CA GLN A 195 -25.57 -6.75 28.82
C GLN A 195 -26.68 -7.76 28.49
N MET A 196 -26.35 -9.03 28.24
CA MET A 196 -27.36 -10.07 28.00
C MET A 196 -28.28 -10.29 29.21
N GLU A 197 -27.72 -10.32 30.42
CA GLU A 197 -28.51 -10.47 31.66
C GLU A 197 -29.43 -9.26 31.90
N GLU A 198 -28.95 -8.06 31.58
CA GLU A 198 -29.77 -6.84 31.65
C GLU A 198 -30.91 -6.88 30.61
N LEU A 199 -30.63 -7.34 29.39
CA LEU A 199 -31.65 -7.54 28.36
C LEU A 199 -32.67 -8.60 28.77
N GLU A 200 -32.23 -9.73 29.34
CA GLU A 200 -33.10 -10.77 29.87
C GLU A 200 -34.02 -10.26 30.97
N LYS A 201 -33.48 -9.44 31.88
CA LYS A 201 -34.26 -8.82 32.95
C LYS A 201 -35.28 -7.81 32.42
N ASN A 202 -34.91 -7.04 31.39
CA ASN A 202 -35.75 -5.98 30.84
C ASN A 202 -36.84 -6.51 29.90
N MET A 203 -36.54 -7.52 29.07
CA MET A 203 -37.46 -8.04 28.06
C MET A 203 -38.09 -9.39 28.44
N GLY A 204 -37.54 -10.08 29.44
CA GLY A 204 -37.92 -11.44 29.82
C GLY A 204 -37.27 -12.53 28.95
N TYR A 205 -36.42 -12.15 27.99
CA TYR A 205 -35.67 -13.07 27.12
C TYR A 205 -34.38 -12.39 26.63
N ILE A 206 -33.40 -13.18 26.16
CA ILE A 206 -32.17 -12.65 25.54
C ILE A 206 -32.36 -12.62 24.01
N PRO A 207 -32.30 -11.44 23.37
CA PRO A 207 -32.44 -11.28 21.92
C PRO A 207 -31.39 -12.06 21.11
N THR A 208 -31.75 -12.49 19.91
CA THR A 208 -30.84 -13.26 19.04
C THR A 208 -29.73 -12.40 18.42
N LYS A 209 -30.00 -11.10 18.24
CA LYS A 209 -29.02 -10.13 17.73
C LYS A 209 -28.79 -8.99 18.72
N ALA A 210 -27.57 -8.46 18.72
CA ALA A 210 -27.24 -7.27 19.49
C ALA A 210 -28.02 -6.04 18.97
N ILE A 211 -28.30 -5.08 19.84
CA ILE A 211 -29.02 -3.84 19.49
C ILE A 211 -28.02 -2.81 18.99
N LEU A 212 -28.29 -2.18 17.85
CA LEU A 212 -27.46 -1.10 17.29
C LEU A 212 -27.44 0.12 18.23
N GLU A 213 -26.24 0.62 18.54
CA GLU A 213 -26.06 1.88 19.24
C GLU A 213 -25.97 3.04 18.23
N ASP A 214 -26.61 4.17 18.53
CA ASP A 214 -26.55 5.34 17.65
C ASP A 214 -25.16 5.96 17.68
N LEU A 215 -24.50 5.99 16.52
CA LEU A 215 -23.26 6.74 16.33
C LEU A 215 -23.58 8.10 15.73
N LYS A 216 -22.96 9.14 16.27
CA LYS A 216 -23.00 10.51 15.75
C LYS A 216 -21.61 10.93 15.31
N LEU A 217 -21.52 11.78 14.31
CA LEU A 217 -20.24 12.34 13.83
C LEU A 217 -19.38 13.01 14.92
N ASP A 218 -20.01 13.58 15.96
CA ASP A 218 -19.32 14.24 17.08
C ASP A 218 -18.93 13.29 18.22
N THR A 219 -19.08 11.98 18.04
CA THR A 219 -18.70 11.00 19.07
C THR A 219 -17.18 11.02 19.22
N PRO A 220 -16.63 11.38 20.39
CA PRO A 220 -15.20 11.38 20.61
C PRO A 220 -14.66 9.95 20.55
N GLY A 221 -13.51 9.75 19.92
CA GLY A 221 -12.86 8.45 19.77
C GLY A 221 -11.35 8.58 19.68
N VAL A 222 -10.67 7.48 19.36
CA VAL A 222 -9.20 7.38 19.39
C VAL A 222 -8.53 8.34 18.39
N TYR A 223 -9.25 8.76 17.36
CA TYR A 223 -8.75 9.72 16.39
C TYR A 223 -9.02 11.18 16.81
N THR A 224 -9.80 11.44 17.88
CA THR A 224 -10.08 12.80 18.38
C THR A 224 -8.85 13.39 19.06
N VAL A 225 -8.51 14.63 18.71
CA VAL A 225 -7.25 15.30 19.14
C VAL A 225 -7.28 15.78 20.62
N SER A 226 -8.28 15.39 21.42
CA SER A 226 -8.45 15.84 22.81
C SER A 226 -7.59 15.05 23.83
N SER A 227 -6.62 15.80 24.37
CA SER A 227 -5.78 15.76 25.57
C SER A 227 -5.99 14.86 26.80
N GLU A 228 -6.81 13.82 26.84
CA GLU A 228 -6.73 12.87 27.96
C GLU A 228 -6.04 11.59 27.51
N GLY A 229 -4.78 11.47 27.94
CA GLY A 229 -4.03 10.25 27.86
C GLY A 229 -4.82 9.15 28.53
N ASP A 230 -5.38 8.30 27.70
CA ASP A 230 -5.02 6.92 27.83
C ASP A 230 -4.39 6.51 26.51
N LYS A 231 -3.23 5.86 26.58
CA LYS A 231 -2.69 5.09 25.45
C LYS A 231 -3.59 3.86 25.20
N ARG A 232 -4.90 4.06 25.18
CA ARG A 232 -5.87 3.01 24.91
C ARG A 232 -5.77 2.73 23.42
N PHE A 233 -5.53 1.47 23.14
CA PHE A 233 -5.73 0.94 21.81
C PHE A 233 -7.17 1.26 21.39
N SER A 234 -7.43 1.36 20.09
CA SER A 234 -8.81 1.48 19.64
C SER A 234 -9.66 0.39 20.30
N GLU A 235 -10.81 0.77 20.88
CA GLU A 235 -11.71 -0.18 21.52
C GLU A 235 -12.18 -1.26 20.54
N SER A 236 -12.16 -0.98 19.23
CA SER A 236 -12.42 -1.98 18.19
C SER A 236 -11.31 -3.05 18.14
N ILE A 237 -10.05 -2.68 18.40
CA ILE A 237 -8.91 -3.60 18.52
C ILE A 237 -9.03 -4.46 19.77
N GLU A 238 -9.41 -3.87 20.92
CA GLU A 238 -9.66 -4.62 22.15
C GLU A 238 -10.80 -5.63 21.98
N ASN A 239 -11.89 -5.22 21.35
CA ASN A 239 -13.01 -6.11 21.03
C ASN A 239 -12.62 -7.21 20.03
N LEU A 240 -11.81 -6.88 19.02
CA LEU A 240 -11.30 -7.87 18.06
C LEU A 240 -10.36 -8.86 18.73
N HIS A 241 -9.51 -8.40 19.65
CA HIS A 241 -8.63 -9.26 20.43
C HIS A 241 -9.44 -10.23 21.30
N ALA A 242 -10.43 -9.73 22.04
CA ALA A 242 -11.35 -10.55 22.83
C ALA A 242 -12.10 -11.56 21.96
N LEU A 243 -12.60 -11.13 20.80
CA LEU A 243 -13.24 -12.02 19.82
C LEU A 243 -12.29 -13.13 19.38
N THR A 244 -11.06 -12.80 19.02
CA THR A 244 -10.03 -13.74 18.57
C THR A 244 -9.70 -14.77 19.66
N LEU A 245 -9.47 -14.32 20.89
CA LEU A 245 -9.23 -15.22 22.04
C LEU A 245 -10.42 -16.15 22.26
N SER A 246 -11.64 -15.61 22.22
CA SER A 246 -12.87 -16.38 22.41
C SER A 246 -13.06 -17.45 21.33
N PHE A 247 -12.57 -17.22 20.11
CA PHE A 247 -12.57 -18.21 19.03
C PHE A 247 -11.44 -19.24 19.20
N PHE A 248 -10.26 -18.86 19.70
CA PHE A 248 -9.23 -19.83 20.06
C PHE A 248 -9.67 -20.76 21.19
N GLU A 249 -10.38 -20.24 22.19
CA GLU A 249 -11.03 -21.07 23.23
C GLU A 249 -12.02 -22.06 22.61
N MET A 250 -12.87 -21.59 21.69
CA MET A 250 -13.80 -22.46 20.97
C MET A 250 -13.06 -23.52 20.16
N GLU A 251 -12.01 -23.15 19.43
CA GLU A 251 -11.19 -24.08 18.66
C GLU A 251 -10.53 -25.13 19.58
N ASN A 252 -10.01 -24.72 20.73
CA ASN A 252 -9.41 -25.61 21.72
C ASN A 252 -10.46 -26.53 22.38
N LEU A 253 -11.65 -26.02 22.67
CA LEU A 253 -12.78 -26.80 23.20
C LEU A 253 -13.28 -27.81 22.15
N ILE A 254 -13.35 -27.42 20.88
CA ILE A 254 -13.63 -28.33 19.76
C ILE A 254 -12.53 -29.39 19.62
N LYS A 255 -11.25 -29.01 19.68
CA LYS A 255 -10.14 -29.97 19.62
C LYS A 255 -10.11 -30.93 20.81
N LYS A 256 -10.48 -30.48 22.01
CA LYS A 256 -10.51 -31.27 23.25
C LYS A 256 -11.75 -32.18 23.32
N ASN A 257 -12.94 -31.66 23.06
CA ASN A 257 -14.22 -32.36 23.27
C ASN A 257 -14.78 -33.02 22.01
N PHE A 258 -14.47 -32.50 20.81
CA PHE A 258 -14.94 -33.01 19.53
C PHE A 258 -13.84 -33.79 18.77
N LYS A 259 -13.30 -34.84 19.40
CA LYS A 259 -12.77 -36.01 18.67
C LYS A 259 -13.93 -36.76 17.99
N LEU A 260 -14.63 -36.10 17.08
CA LEU A 260 -15.64 -36.74 16.25
C LEU A 260 -14.93 -37.56 15.18
N SER A 261 -15.15 -38.87 15.17
CA SER A 261 -14.85 -39.70 14.00
C SER A 261 -15.60 -39.15 12.78
N THR A 262 -15.02 -39.35 11.60
CA THR A 262 -15.60 -38.94 10.30
C THR A 262 -17.08 -39.34 10.17
N ASP A 263 -17.44 -40.55 10.59
CA ASP A 263 -18.81 -41.08 10.55
C ASP A 263 -19.81 -40.34 11.45
N LYS A 264 -19.36 -39.73 12.56
CA LYS A 264 -20.24 -38.95 13.45
C LYS A 264 -20.43 -37.52 12.95
N ARG A 265 -19.49 -36.98 12.16
CA ARG A 265 -19.66 -35.68 11.51
C ARG A 265 -20.74 -35.76 10.44
N GLU A 266 -20.70 -36.75 9.56
CA GLU A 266 -21.68 -36.92 8.48
C GLU A 266 -23.11 -37.10 9.04
N LYS A 267 -23.29 -37.91 10.09
CA LYS A 267 -24.58 -38.10 10.75
C LYS A 267 -25.11 -36.89 11.53
N PHE A 268 -24.25 -35.97 11.96
CA PHE A 268 -24.68 -34.73 12.65
C PHE A 268 -25.20 -33.71 11.64
N THR A 269 -24.54 -33.60 10.48
CA THR A 269 -24.96 -32.71 9.37
C THR A 269 -26.25 -33.18 8.70
N GLU A 270 -26.50 -34.50 8.65
CA GLU A 270 -27.73 -35.07 8.06
C GLU A 270 -28.97 -34.96 8.96
N ASN A 271 -28.81 -34.84 10.29
CA ASN A 271 -29.93 -34.86 11.24
C ASN A 271 -30.29 -33.49 11.85
N ASN A 272 -29.51 -32.44 11.59
CA ASN A 272 -29.81 -31.08 12.02
C ASN A 272 -29.99 -30.17 10.80
N PRO A 273 -31.20 -30.12 10.19
CA PRO A 273 -31.53 -29.00 9.31
C PRO A 273 -31.43 -27.70 10.14
N ILE A 274 -31.09 -26.59 9.47
CA ILE A 274 -31.04 -25.24 10.07
C ILE A 274 -32.39 -24.99 10.77
N LEU A 275 -32.44 -25.21 12.08
CA LEU A 275 -33.59 -24.96 12.91
C LEU A 275 -33.59 -23.46 13.22
N GLU A 276 -34.59 -22.72 12.74
CA GLU A 276 -34.99 -21.48 13.40
C GLU A 276 -35.18 -21.82 14.88
N THR A 277 -34.40 -21.18 15.74
CA THR A 277 -34.38 -21.57 17.14
C THR A 277 -35.72 -21.21 17.79
N LEU A 278 -36.22 -22.02 18.73
CA LEU A 278 -37.41 -21.69 19.54
C LEU A 278 -37.32 -20.28 20.17
N ARG A 279 -36.09 -19.76 20.34
CA ARG A 279 -35.77 -18.40 20.77
C ARG A 279 -36.20 -17.32 19.76
N GLU A 280 -35.98 -17.53 18.46
CA GLU A 280 -36.44 -16.62 17.39
C GLU A 280 -37.98 -16.55 17.32
N GLN A 281 -38.66 -17.69 17.50
CA GLN A 281 -40.13 -17.73 17.59
C GLN A 281 -40.68 -17.05 18.85
N LEU A 282 -39.96 -17.16 19.98
CA LEU A 282 -40.31 -16.51 21.24
C LEU A 282 -40.08 -14.99 21.17
N GLU A 283 -39.02 -14.56 20.49
CA GLU A 283 -38.71 -13.16 20.18
C GLU A 283 -39.77 -12.54 19.26
N GLU A 284 -40.22 -13.25 18.22
CA GLU A 284 -41.35 -12.85 17.37
C GLU A 284 -42.63 -12.64 18.19
N LEU A 285 -42.96 -13.57 19.09
CA LEU A 285 -44.14 -13.50 19.96
C LEU A 285 -44.06 -12.38 21.01
N HIS A 286 -42.88 -12.13 21.58
CA HIS A 286 -42.66 -11.01 22.49
C HIS A 286 -42.74 -9.67 21.77
N ASN A 287 -42.16 -9.56 20.57
CA ASN A 287 -42.30 -8.37 19.72
C ASN A 287 -43.77 -8.11 19.36
N GLN A 288 -44.58 -9.16 19.14
CA GLN A 288 -46.02 -9.02 18.95
C GLN A 288 -46.75 -8.58 20.23
N LYS A 289 -46.37 -9.13 21.40
CA LYS A 289 -46.93 -8.75 22.70
C LYS A 289 -46.62 -7.29 23.06
N ASP A 290 -45.40 -6.84 22.85
CA ASP A 290 -44.98 -5.46 23.15
C ASP A 290 -45.67 -4.45 22.21
N ARG A 291 -45.87 -4.82 20.94
CA ARG A 291 -46.72 -4.06 20.00
C ARG A 291 -48.16 -3.91 20.52
N ILE A 292 -48.73 -4.97 21.09
CA ILE A 292 -50.09 -4.95 21.66
C ILE A 292 -50.13 -4.13 22.97
N LEU A 293 -49.11 -4.19 23.80
CA LEU A 293 -49.02 -3.41 25.05
C LEU A 293 -48.86 -1.90 24.79
N ASP A 294 -48.09 -1.51 23.78
CA ASP A 294 -47.99 -0.10 23.36
C ASP A 294 -49.30 0.40 22.75
N ASP A 295 -50.04 -0.45 22.03
CA ASP A 295 -51.39 -0.16 21.55
C ASP A 295 -52.38 0.03 22.72
N MET A 296 -52.26 -0.74 23.80
CA MET A 296 -53.05 -0.56 25.03
C MET A 296 -52.70 0.75 25.74
N ARG A 297 -51.41 1.09 25.89
CA ARG A 297 -50.98 2.35 26.54
C ARG A 297 -51.39 3.60 25.75
N ARG A 298 -51.37 3.54 24.41
CA ARG A 298 -51.86 4.64 23.56
C ARG A 298 -53.38 4.79 23.65
N ASN A 299 -54.13 3.68 23.73
CA ASN A 299 -55.57 3.72 23.98
C ASN A 299 -55.91 4.21 25.40
N GLU A 300 -55.10 3.91 26.41
CA GLU A 300 -55.23 4.48 27.77
C GLU A 300 -54.91 5.98 27.79
N SER A 301 -53.91 6.45 27.03
CA SER A 301 -53.56 7.87 26.91
C SER A 301 -54.60 8.72 26.16
N LEU A 302 -55.47 8.09 25.37
CA LEU A 302 -56.63 8.73 24.74
C LEU A 302 -57.86 8.81 25.66
N ILE A 303 -57.84 8.14 26.82
CA ILE A 303 -58.96 8.07 27.77
C ILE A 303 -58.68 8.83 29.07
N ILE A 304 -57.42 9.16 29.40
CA ILE A 304 -57.09 9.87 30.65
C ILE A 304 -56.34 11.18 30.38
N GLY A 305 -57.09 12.28 30.45
CA GLY A 305 -56.66 13.42 31.27
C GLY A 305 -55.91 14.54 30.57
N GLY A 306 -56.67 15.41 29.91
CA GLY A 306 -56.29 16.82 29.83
C GLY A 306 -56.26 17.46 31.23
N GLY A 307 -55.28 18.31 31.46
CA GLY A 307 -55.28 19.27 32.57
C GLY A 307 -54.26 19.02 33.68
N LYS A 308 -52.99 19.39 33.43
CA LYS A 308 -52.07 20.06 34.38
C LYS A 308 -50.68 20.21 33.74
N LYS A 309 -50.50 21.25 32.92
CA LYS A 309 -49.20 21.56 32.30
C LYS A 309 -48.63 22.94 32.62
N GLU A 310 -49.35 23.80 33.35
CA GLU A 310 -48.93 25.19 33.55
C GLU A 310 -48.33 25.53 34.92
N LEU A 311 -48.23 24.57 35.87
CA LEU A 311 -47.66 24.85 37.20
C LEU A 311 -46.21 24.34 37.39
N LEU A 312 -45.65 23.59 36.43
CA LEU A 312 -44.28 23.03 36.50
C LEU A 312 -43.22 23.87 35.77
N GLU A 313 -43.64 24.78 34.89
CA GLU A 313 -42.74 25.47 33.95
C GLU A 313 -41.98 26.64 34.59
N LEU A 314 -42.44 27.20 35.72
CA LEU A 314 -41.81 28.37 36.34
C LEU A 314 -40.62 28.06 37.27
N ASN A 315 -40.56 26.86 37.87
CA ASN A 315 -39.44 26.46 38.74
C ASN A 315 -38.26 25.84 37.97
N LEU A 316 -38.50 25.31 36.76
CA LEU A 316 -37.45 24.72 35.91
C LEU A 316 -36.57 25.78 35.21
N ALA A 317 -37.07 27.00 35.02
CA ALA A 317 -36.37 28.08 34.31
C ALA A 317 -35.19 28.68 35.12
N ASN A 318 -35.25 28.66 36.45
CA ASN A 318 -34.20 29.27 37.30
C ASN A 318 -33.02 28.31 37.53
N ASP A 319 -33.28 27.00 37.59
CA ASP A 319 -32.26 25.95 37.68
C ASP A 319 -31.53 25.72 36.35
N THR A 320 -32.21 25.94 35.23
CA THR A 320 -31.58 25.84 33.90
C THR A 320 -30.59 26.97 33.65
N VAL A 321 -30.89 28.21 34.04
CA VAL A 321 -29.97 29.35 33.86
C VAL A 321 -28.68 29.17 34.66
N ASN A 322 -28.77 28.71 35.92
CA ASN A 322 -27.57 28.47 36.74
C ASN A 322 -26.72 27.28 36.25
N ARG A 323 -27.34 26.22 35.70
CA ARG A 323 -26.62 25.12 35.05
C ARG A 323 -25.95 25.57 33.76
N VAL A 324 -26.63 26.38 32.95
CA VAL A 324 -26.07 26.92 31.71
C VAL A 324 -24.87 27.82 32.01
N LEU A 325 -24.94 28.70 33.02
CA LEU A 325 -23.83 29.57 33.39
C LEU A 325 -22.60 28.78 33.88
N LYS A 326 -22.81 27.73 34.69
CA LYS A 326 -21.72 26.88 35.18
C LYS A 326 -21.08 26.05 34.06
N ASN A 327 -21.90 25.57 33.11
CA ASN A 327 -21.46 24.83 31.94
C ASN A 327 -20.70 25.72 30.95
N THR A 328 -21.12 26.97 30.73
CA THR A 328 -20.41 27.90 29.84
C THR A 328 -19.07 28.34 30.43
N GLN A 329 -18.97 28.53 31.74
CA GLN A 329 -17.70 28.85 32.42
C GLN A 329 -16.71 27.67 32.39
N ALA A 330 -17.20 26.44 32.54
CA ALA A 330 -16.41 25.23 32.35
C ALA A 330 -15.96 25.05 30.88
N ALA A 331 -16.83 25.34 29.92
CA ALA A 331 -16.48 25.30 28.50
C ALA A 331 -15.42 26.35 28.12
N LEU A 332 -15.48 27.55 28.72
CA LEU A 332 -14.55 28.65 28.43
C LEU A 332 -13.16 28.39 29.03
N THR A 333 -13.09 27.76 30.20
CA THR A 333 -11.83 27.30 30.79
C THR A 333 -11.22 26.14 30.01
N LYS A 334 -12.04 25.20 29.53
CA LYS A 334 -11.60 24.14 28.60
C LYS A 334 -11.04 24.71 27.30
N CYS A 335 -11.74 25.64 26.66
CA CYS A 335 -11.32 26.26 25.40
C CYS A 335 -9.98 27.03 25.52
N ARG A 336 -9.74 27.70 26.67
CA ARG A 336 -8.44 28.34 26.95
C ARG A 336 -7.31 27.33 27.15
N HIS A 337 -7.60 26.18 27.73
CA HIS A 337 -6.64 25.10 27.89
C HIS A 337 -6.31 24.45 26.54
N ASP A 338 -7.33 24.20 25.71
CA ASP A 338 -7.19 23.64 24.36
C ASP A 338 -6.36 24.56 23.45
N LEU A 339 -6.56 25.88 23.52
CA LEU A 339 -5.74 26.87 22.80
C LEU A 339 -4.25 26.78 23.18
N ARG A 340 -3.95 26.55 24.46
CA ARG A 340 -2.58 26.41 24.94
C ARG A 340 -1.96 25.10 24.44
N ILE A 341 -2.69 23.99 24.50
CA ILE A 341 -2.25 22.69 24.00
C ILE A 341 -2.02 22.75 22.48
N MET A 342 -2.93 23.37 21.73
CA MET A 342 -2.76 23.59 20.31
C MET A 342 -1.50 24.41 19.99
N SER A 343 -1.17 25.41 20.81
CA SER A 343 0.05 26.18 20.62
C SER A 343 1.31 25.34 20.86
N GLU A 344 1.28 24.44 21.85
CA GLU A 344 2.39 23.54 22.17
C GLU A 344 2.52 22.40 21.15
N ALA A 345 1.41 21.85 20.66
CA ALA A 345 1.37 20.84 19.60
C ALA A 345 1.86 21.40 18.27
N LYS A 346 1.42 22.62 17.90
CA LYS A 346 1.94 23.34 16.73
C LYS A 346 3.45 23.51 16.83
N LYS A 347 3.95 23.89 18.01
CA LYS A 347 5.38 24.02 18.27
C LYS A 347 6.11 22.67 18.13
N SER A 348 5.56 21.58 18.66
CA SER A 348 6.14 20.24 18.50
C SER A 348 6.15 19.75 17.04
N LEU A 349 5.12 20.11 16.25
CA LEU A 349 5.02 19.79 14.82
C LEU A 349 6.07 20.57 14.01
N GLU A 350 6.25 21.86 14.35
CA GLU A 350 7.29 22.72 13.79
C GLU A 350 8.70 22.27 14.18
N ASP A 351 8.92 21.84 15.43
CA ASP A 351 10.24 21.50 15.98
C ASP A 351 10.71 20.09 15.60
N TRP A 352 9.81 19.13 15.35
CA TRP A 352 10.21 17.72 15.10
C TRP A 352 9.87 17.21 13.70
N LEU A 353 8.65 17.49 13.21
CA LEU A 353 8.18 16.94 11.93
C LEU A 353 8.75 17.71 10.74
N LYS A 354 8.84 19.05 10.85
CA LYS A 354 9.37 19.90 9.78
C LYS A 354 10.87 19.64 9.48
N PRO A 355 11.77 19.48 10.48
CA PRO A 355 13.15 19.12 10.20
C PRO A 355 13.28 17.73 9.56
N LYS A 356 12.51 16.75 10.03
CA LYS A 356 12.55 15.36 9.53
C LYS A 356 12.01 15.26 8.10
N LEU A 357 11.00 16.04 7.76
CA LEU A 357 10.49 16.17 6.38
C LEU A 357 11.55 16.82 5.48
N ASN A 358 12.19 17.91 5.93
CA ASN A 358 13.26 18.58 5.20
C ASN A 358 14.48 17.68 4.97
N GLU A 359 14.85 16.88 5.96
CA GLU A 359 15.94 15.92 5.87
C GLU A 359 15.61 14.80 4.87
N THR A 360 14.40 14.22 4.95
CA THR A 360 13.92 13.21 4.00
C THR A 360 13.90 13.75 2.57
N LYS A 361 13.46 14.99 2.39
CA LYS A 361 13.45 15.70 1.12
C LYS A 361 14.86 15.94 0.59
N ARG A 362 15.81 16.33 1.45
CA ARG A 362 17.22 16.46 1.07
C ARG A 362 17.74 15.13 0.54
N TYR A 363 17.51 14.03 1.26
CA TYR A 363 17.90 12.70 0.83
C TYR A 363 17.27 12.30 -0.51
N GLN A 364 15.98 12.56 -0.72
CA GLN A 364 15.34 12.25 -2.01
C GLN A 364 15.86 13.13 -3.15
N LYS A 365 16.15 14.41 -2.92
CA LYS A 365 16.76 15.29 -3.93
C LYS A 365 18.18 14.85 -4.30
N GLU A 366 18.99 14.48 -3.32
CA GLU A 366 20.33 13.93 -3.54
C GLU A 366 20.25 12.62 -4.33
N LEU A 367 19.33 11.71 -3.96
CA LEU A 367 19.09 10.46 -4.69
C LEU A 367 18.65 10.72 -6.14
N ALA A 368 17.72 11.65 -6.35
CA ALA A 368 17.25 12.03 -7.68
C ALA A 368 18.36 12.65 -8.55
N ALA A 369 19.24 13.45 -7.95
CA ALA A 369 20.39 14.02 -8.64
C ALA A 369 21.39 12.93 -9.05
N GLU A 370 21.68 11.99 -8.15
CA GLU A 370 22.63 10.90 -8.42
C GLU A 370 22.09 9.93 -9.47
N VAL A 371 20.81 9.56 -9.39
CA VAL A 371 20.13 8.74 -10.41
C VAL A 371 20.12 9.43 -11.76
N ASN A 372 19.95 10.76 -11.80
CA ASN A 372 20.06 11.52 -13.05
C ASN A 372 21.47 11.53 -13.65
N LYS A 373 22.54 11.55 -12.83
CA LYS A 373 23.91 11.38 -13.35
C LYS A 373 24.08 9.99 -13.97
N ILE A 374 23.65 8.94 -13.27
CA ILE A 374 23.71 7.57 -13.80
C ILE A 374 22.91 7.46 -15.11
N ARG A 375 21.77 8.15 -15.21
CA ARG A 375 20.97 8.23 -16.44
C ARG A 375 21.74 8.90 -17.58
N GLN A 376 22.41 10.02 -17.32
CA GLN A 376 23.24 10.70 -18.32
C GLN A 376 24.39 9.80 -18.80
N ASP A 377 25.06 9.11 -17.88
CA ASP A 377 26.10 8.13 -18.21
C ASP A 377 25.53 6.96 -19.04
N ALA A 378 24.35 6.47 -18.68
CA ALA A 378 23.63 5.42 -19.41
C ALA A 378 23.23 5.85 -20.83
N GLU A 379 22.89 7.12 -21.03
CA GLU A 379 22.60 7.69 -22.36
C GLU A 379 23.85 7.81 -23.24
N LEU A 380 25.03 7.90 -22.64
CA LEU A 380 26.31 7.91 -23.36
C LEU A 380 26.72 6.52 -23.87
N LEU A 381 26.35 5.45 -23.17
CA LEU A 381 26.73 4.07 -23.51
C LEU A 381 26.42 3.68 -24.97
N PRO A 382 25.22 3.93 -25.52
CA PRO A 382 24.93 3.64 -26.94
C PRO A 382 25.88 4.35 -27.92
N SER A 383 26.29 5.57 -27.62
CA SER A 383 27.22 6.31 -28.50
C SER A 383 28.63 5.73 -28.41
N MET A 384 29.07 5.37 -27.21
CA MET A 384 30.35 4.68 -26.98
C MET A 384 30.39 3.32 -27.68
N PHE A 385 29.36 2.48 -27.55
CA PHE A 385 29.29 1.19 -28.25
C PHE A 385 29.29 1.34 -29.78
N ARG A 386 28.64 2.39 -30.32
CA ARG A 386 28.71 2.68 -31.76
C ARG A 386 30.11 3.11 -32.19
N ALA A 387 30.77 3.98 -31.42
CA ALA A 387 32.13 4.43 -31.69
C ALA A 387 33.12 3.26 -31.61
N GLU A 388 32.97 2.39 -30.62
CA GLU A 388 33.80 1.17 -30.48
C GLU A 388 33.56 0.20 -31.64
N ALA A 389 32.30 -0.02 -32.04
CA ALA A 389 31.98 -0.87 -33.20
C ALA A 389 32.59 -0.32 -34.50
N GLN A 390 32.53 1.01 -34.71
CA GLN A 390 33.19 1.67 -35.83
C GLN A 390 34.72 1.51 -35.77
N PHE A 391 35.31 1.66 -34.58
CA PHE A 391 36.74 1.46 -34.37
C PHE A 391 37.16 0.02 -34.66
N ARG A 392 36.43 -0.98 -34.15
CA ARG A 392 36.68 -2.41 -34.44
C ARG A 392 36.59 -2.71 -35.93
N ASN A 393 35.60 -2.14 -36.63
CA ASN A 393 35.47 -2.29 -38.08
C ASN A 393 36.64 -1.64 -38.82
N LYS A 394 37.12 -0.49 -38.36
CA LYS A 394 38.31 0.17 -38.92
C LYS A 394 39.56 -0.69 -38.71
N CYS A 395 39.81 -1.17 -37.48
CA CYS A 395 40.93 -2.06 -37.19
C CYS A 395 40.89 -3.35 -38.02
N LYS A 396 39.69 -3.90 -38.27
CA LYS A 396 39.52 -5.07 -39.13
C LYS A 396 39.93 -4.77 -40.58
N LYS A 397 39.50 -3.63 -41.13
CA LYS A 397 39.92 -3.19 -42.47
C LYS A 397 41.42 -2.92 -42.54
N ASP A 398 41.98 -2.21 -41.55
CA ASP A 398 43.42 -1.92 -41.50
C ASP A 398 44.25 -3.23 -41.44
N LYS A 399 43.75 -4.23 -40.71
CA LYS A 399 44.33 -5.58 -40.67
C LYS A 399 44.26 -6.27 -42.03
N GLU A 400 43.09 -6.29 -42.67
CA GLU A 400 42.90 -6.88 -44.00
C GLU A 400 43.81 -6.20 -45.05
N GLU A 401 43.94 -4.88 -45.01
CA GLU A 401 44.87 -4.13 -45.87
C GLU A 401 46.34 -4.46 -45.59
N ALA A 402 46.72 -4.61 -44.32
CA ALA A 402 48.08 -5.03 -43.94
C ALA A 402 48.38 -6.45 -44.40
N GLU A 403 47.42 -7.38 -44.31
CA GLU A 403 47.54 -8.75 -44.81
C GLU A 403 47.71 -8.78 -46.34
N ILE A 404 46.96 -7.94 -47.08
CA ILE A 404 47.13 -7.80 -48.54
C ILE A 404 48.52 -7.25 -48.87
N LYS A 405 48.96 -6.17 -48.22
CA LYS A 405 50.30 -5.59 -48.46
C LYS A 405 51.42 -6.57 -48.11
N MET A 406 51.25 -7.35 -47.04
CA MET A 406 52.20 -8.40 -46.66
C MET A 406 52.27 -9.47 -47.74
N LYS A 407 51.12 -9.94 -48.24
CA LYS A 407 51.06 -10.93 -49.31
C LYS A 407 51.73 -10.42 -50.59
N ASP A 408 51.44 -9.18 -51.01
CA ASP A 408 52.09 -8.56 -52.17
C ASP A 408 53.61 -8.44 -52.00
N ALA A 409 54.09 -8.14 -50.78
CA ALA A 409 55.50 -8.05 -50.47
C ALA A 409 56.19 -9.43 -50.50
N VAL A 410 55.52 -10.47 -49.99
CA VAL A 410 55.98 -11.86 -50.06
C VAL A 410 56.06 -12.32 -51.52
N ASP A 411 55.02 -12.09 -52.32
CA ASP A 411 55.01 -12.45 -53.75
C ASP A 411 56.13 -11.75 -54.53
N LYS A 412 56.41 -10.48 -54.22
CA LYS A 412 57.56 -9.75 -54.82
C LYS A 412 58.90 -10.32 -54.36
N PHE A 413 59.03 -10.66 -53.08
CA PHE A 413 60.24 -11.27 -52.55
C PHE A 413 60.52 -12.62 -53.20
N GLU A 414 59.49 -13.46 -53.37
CA GLU A 414 59.62 -14.76 -54.05
C GLU A 414 60.08 -14.59 -55.51
N LYS A 415 59.53 -13.61 -56.24
CA LYS A 415 59.98 -13.29 -57.61
C LYS A 415 61.46 -12.87 -57.65
N LEU A 416 61.87 -11.94 -56.79
CA LEU A 416 63.27 -11.49 -56.71
C LEU A 416 64.23 -12.61 -56.26
N ALA A 417 63.78 -13.50 -55.38
CA ALA A 417 64.56 -14.66 -54.97
C ALA A 417 64.78 -15.63 -56.14
N LEU A 418 63.76 -15.81 -56.99
CA LEU A 418 63.85 -16.62 -58.21
C LEU A 418 64.83 -15.98 -59.22
N GLU A 419 64.67 -14.68 -59.48
CA GLU A 419 65.58 -13.92 -60.36
C GLU A 419 67.04 -13.97 -59.86
N LYS A 420 67.26 -13.82 -58.55
CA LYS A 420 68.59 -13.95 -57.95
C LYS A 420 69.19 -15.34 -58.20
N LYS A 421 68.38 -16.40 -58.07
CA LYS A 421 68.82 -17.78 -58.33
C LYS A 421 69.18 -17.99 -59.80
N ASP A 422 68.37 -17.45 -60.72
CA ASP A 422 68.66 -17.49 -62.15
C ASP A 422 69.95 -16.76 -62.50
N LEU A 423 70.16 -15.56 -61.93
CA LEU A 423 71.40 -14.80 -62.08
C LEU A 423 72.62 -15.53 -61.47
N GLN A 424 72.45 -16.21 -60.34
CA GLN A 424 73.51 -17.05 -59.75
C GLN A 424 73.87 -18.21 -60.68
N HIS A 425 72.88 -18.91 -61.24
CA HIS A 425 73.12 -19.97 -62.21
C HIS A 425 73.81 -19.44 -63.48
N GLU A 426 73.44 -18.24 -63.95
CA GLU A 426 74.11 -17.62 -65.09
C GLU A 426 75.55 -17.22 -64.75
N LEU A 427 75.80 -16.65 -63.56
CA LEU A 427 77.13 -16.32 -63.08
C LEU A 427 78.02 -17.57 -62.99
N GLU A 428 77.55 -18.64 -62.35
CA GLU A 428 78.27 -19.92 -62.30
C GLU A 428 78.57 -20.48 -63.71
N ARG A 429 77.62 -20.36 -64.64
CA ARG A 429 77.82 -20.77 -66.03
C ARG A 429 78.92 -19.94 -66.69
N LYS A 430 78.94 -18.63 -66.48
CA LYS A 430 79.98 -17.72 -67.01
C LYS A 430 81.34 -17.97 -66.37
N GLU A 431 81.40 -18.24 -65.07
CA GLU A 431 82.62 -18.62 -64.37
C GLU A 431 83.20 -19.93 -64.90
N ARG A 432 82.37 -20.95 -65.13
CA ARG A 432 82.81 -22.21 -65.77
C ARG A 432 83.38 -21.97 -67.17
N LEU A 433 82.71 -21.15 -67.99
CA LEU A 433 83.21 -20.78 -69.32
C LEU A 433 84.53 -20.00 -69.25
N ALA A 434 84.67 -19.09 -68.28
CA ALA A 434 85.90 -18.33 -68.07
C ALA A 434 87.06 -19.25 -67.64
N LEU A 435 86.83 -20.18 -66.71
CA LEU A 435 87.81 -21.18 -66.31
C LEU A 435 88.22 -22.08 -67.48
N GLN A 436 87.27 -22.51 -68.30
CA GLN A 436 87.56 -23.27 -69.54
C GLN A 436 88.39 -22.44 -70.52
N ALA A 437 88.08 -21.16 -70.72
CA ALA A 437 88.85 -20.28 -71.58
C ALA A 437 90.27 -20.04 -71.05
N ILE A 438 90.44 -19.89 -69.73
CA ILE A 438 91.76 -19.79 -69.08
C ILE A 438 92.55 -21.09 -69.28
N ALA A 439 91.92 -22.26 -69.06
CA ALA A 439 92.55 -23.55 -69.27
C ALA A 439 92.95 -23.76 -70.74
N ALA A 440 92.07 -23.44 -71.69
CA ALA A 440 92.37 -23.49 -73.12
C ALA A 440 93.51 -22.52 -73.50
N ARG A 441 93.53 -21.31 -72.92
CA ARG A 441 94.62 -20.34 -73.10
C ARG A 441 95.94 -20.86 -72.53
N SER A 442 95.92 -21.48 -71.35
CA SER A 442 97.12 -22.10 -70.76
C SER A 442 97.62 -23.23 -71.65
N SER A 443 96.74 -24.14 -72.07
CA SER A 443 97.07 -25.23 -72.98
C SER A 443 97.64 -24.73 -74.31
N MET A 444 97.06 -23.68 -74.91
CA MET A 444 97.60 -23.04 -76.11
C MET A 444 98.98 -22.42 -75.86
N LYS A 445 99.18 -21.76 -74.72
CA LYS A 445 100.47 -21.20 -74.33
C LYS A 445 101.52 -22.31 -74.16
N ASP A 446 101.16 -23.40 -73.51
CA ASP A 446 102.04 -24.56 -73.31
C ASP A 446 102.41 -25.18 -74.67
N SER A 447 101.44 -25.42 -75.55
CA SER A 447 101.67 -25.89 -76.93
C SER A 447 102.55 -24.93 -77.74
N LEU A 448 102.36 -23.61 -77.60
CA LEU A 448 103.21 -22.60 -78.23
C LEU A 448 104.64 -22.66 -77.67
N THR A 449 104.82 -22.75 -76.35
CA THR A 449 106.16 -22.87 -75.76
C THR A 449 106.87 -24.16 -76.16
N ASP A 450 106.15 -25.27 -76.29
CA ASP A 450 106.70 -26.53 -76.77
C ASP A 450 107.08 -26.45 -78.25
N ALA A 451 106.23 -25.86 -79.10
CA ALA A 451 106.56 -25.57 -80.48
C ALA A 451 107.81 -24.67 -80.60
N THR A 452 107.92 -23.65 -79.74
CA THR A 452 109.07 -22.74 -79.71
C THR A 452 110.35 -23.45 -79.24
N LYS A 453 110.25 -24.41 -78.31
CA LYS A 453 111.37 -25.26 -77.90
C LYS A 453 111.80 -26.23 -79.00
N SER A 454 110.86 -26.78 -79.77
CA SER A 454 111.18 -27.67 -80.90
C SER A 454 111.79 -26.96 -82.11
N LEU A 455 111.69 -25.63 -82.18
CA LEU A 455 112.30 -24.77 -83.20
C LEU A 455 113.72 -24.30 -82.84
N LYS A 456 114.17 -24.54 -81.60
CA LYS A 456 115.56 -24.36 -81.16
C LYS A 456 116.26 -25.70 -81.12
#